data_AF-A0A7K1RE52-F1
#
_entry.id   AF-A0A7K1RE52-F1
#
_cell.length_a   1.000
_cell.length_b   1.000
_cell.length_c   1.000
_cell.angle_alpha   90.00
_cell.angle_beta   90.00
_cell.angle_gamma   90.00
#
_symmetry.space_group_name_H-M   'P 1'
#
loop_
_entity.id
_entity.type
_entity.pdbx_description
1 polymer ?
#
loop_
_entity_poly.entity_id
_entity_poly.type
_entity_poly.pdbx_seq_one_letter_code
_entity_poly.pdbx_strand_id
1 'polypeptide(L)'
;MLFGQSIFQSVVERLSNEEAEKAELEGETNHYRVSGLNTGFVQENSHVPQAAAAWAQEQYLELMPDEEAVSEVDLAKEEVAPPEMPAYLARLAPEEVAEDLGIADNDEASSLKAKRRAFAQLNHPDLVHPLFAEAAHTRMTIANQLIDQALKARS
;
A
#
# COMPACT_ATOMS: atom_id res chain seq x y z
N MET A 1 -38.18 36.00 1.54
CA MET A 1 -36.72 35.83 1.61
C MET A 1 -36.32 36.02 3.07
N LEU A 2 -36.13 34.92 3.80
CA LEU A 2 -36.01 34.96 5.26
C LEU A 2 -34.90 34.01 5.73
N PHE A 3 -33.66 34.31 5.41
CA PHE A 3 -32.50 33.70 6.06
C PHE A 3 -31.41 34.77 6.21
N GLY A 4 -31.53 35.53 7.29
CA GLY A 4 -30.65 36.66 7.65
C GLY A 4 -29.33 36.24 8.30
N GLN A 5 -28.85 35.01 8.06
CA GLN A 5 -27.52 34.58 8.46
C GLN A 5 -26.77 34.10 7.22
N SER A 6 -25.72 34.84 6.89
CA SER A 6 -24.79 34.51 5.81
C SER A 6 -24.08 33.19 6.11
N ILE A 7 -23.81 32.38 5.09
CA ILE A 7 -22.99 31.16 5.20
C ILE A 7 -21.64 31.45 5.89
N PHE A 8 -21.11 32.67 5.71
CA PHE A 8 -19.92 33.13 6.42
C PHE A 8 -20.07 33.11 7.94
N GLN A 9 -21.24 33.48 8.46
CA GLN A 9 -21.49 33.49 9.90
C GLN A 9 -21.51 32.07 10.48
N SER A 10 -22.07 31.11 9.74
CA SER A 10 -22.06 29.69 10.14
C SER A 10 -20.63 29.10 10.17
N VAL A 11 -19.76 29.51 9.24
CA VAL A 11 -18.36 29.06 9.23
C VAL A 11 -17.56 29.70 10.38
N VAL A 12 -17.80 30.99 10.66
CA VAL A 12 -17.15 31.70 11.79
C VAL A 12 -17.58 31.11 13.13
N GLU A 13 -18.89 30.90 13.36
CA GLU A 13 -19.39 30.25 14.58
C GLU A 13 -18.84 28.84 14.75
N ARG A 14 -18.75 28.07 13.66
CA ARG A 14 -18.15 26.73 13.70
C ARG A 14 -16.67 26.77 14.11
N LEU A 15 -15.87 27.67 13.53
CA LEU A 15 -14.45 27.83 13.87
C LEU A 15 -14.26 28.25 15.33
N SER A 16 -15.08 29.19 15.83
CA SER A 16 -15.02 29.63 17.23
C SER A 16 -15.36 28.51 18.22
N ASN A 17 -16.32 27.64 17.88
CA ASN A 17 -16.66 26.48 18.72
C ASN A 17 -15.57 25.40 18.70
N GLU A 18 -14.94 25.15 17.54
CA GLU A 18 -13.81 24.20 17.43
C GLU A 18 -12.59 24.66 18.25
N GLU A 19 -12.31 25.96 18.34
CA GLU A 19 -11.24 26.51 19.19
C GLU A 19 -11.53 26.32 20.69
N ALA A 20 -12.78 26.47 21.12
CA ALA A 20 -13.19 26.26 22.51
C ALA A 20 -13.08 24.78 22.94
N GLU A 21 -13.55 23.84 22.10
CA GLU A 21 -13.42 22.39 22.37
C GLU A 21 -11.96 21.94 22.42
N LYS A 22 -11.11 22.51 21.57
CA LYS A 22 -9.68 22.21 21.56
C LYS A 22 -8.97 22.69 22.84
N ALA A 23 -9.36 23.85 23.36
CA ALA A 23 -8.85 24.37 24.63
C ALA A 23 -9.28 23.52 25.84
N GLU A 24 -10.47 22.90 25.79
CA GLU A 24 -10.93 21.96 26.82
C GLU A 24 -10.17 20.62 26.78
N LEU A 25 -9.86 20.11 25.58
CA LEU A 25 -9.09 18.88 25.39
C LEU A 25 -7.60 19.00 25.78
N GLU A 26 -7.01 20.19 25.69
CA GLU A 26 -5.62 20.45 26.10
C GLU A 26 -5.41 20.35 27.63
N GLY A 27 -6.49 20.41 28.44
CA GLY A 27 -6.45 20.24 29.89
C GLY A 27 -6.37 18.78 30.39
N GLU A 28 -6.65 17.80 29.53
CA GLU A 28 -6.74 16.37 29.90
C GLU A 28 -5.66 15.50 29.25
N THR A 29 -4.44 16.03 29.09
CA THR A 29 -3.29 15.19 28.72
C THR A 29 -2.81 14.36 29.90
N ASN A 30 -3.51 13.26 30.18
CA ASN A 30 -3.00 12.20 31.04
C ASN A 30 -1.72 11.64 30.39
N HIS A 31 -0.56 12.02 30.95
CA HIS A 31 0.74 11.49 30.55
C HIS A 31 0.81 9.98 30.88
N TYR A 32 0.51 9.14 29.89
CA TYR A 32 0.82 7.71 29.94
C TYR A 32 2.33 7.51 29.81
N ARG A 33 3.05 7.61 30.94
CA ARG A 33 4.46 7.21 31.02
C ARG A 33 4.54 5.76 31.47
N VAL A 34 4.82 4.86 30.52
CA VAL A 34 5.22 3.49 30.83
C VAL A 34 6.62 3.55 31.46
N SER A 35 6.67 3.50 32.79
CA SER A 35 7.90 3.34 33.54
C SER A 35 8.30 1.87 33.45
N GLY A 36 9.21 1.50 32.52
CA GLY A 36 9.48 0.07 32.36
C GLY A 36 10.61 -0.44 31.47
N LEU A 37 11.22 0.34 30.56
CA LEU A 37 12.39 -0.14 29.81
C LEU A 37 13.44 0.97 29.65
N ASN A 38 14.31 1.12 30.65
CA ASN A 38 15.54 1.92 30.59
C ASN A 38 16.79 1.03 30.53
N THR A 39 16.72 -0.15 29.91
CA THR A 39 17.94 -0.88 29.53
C THR A 39 18.36 -0.38 28.16
N GLY A 40 19.08 0.75 28.16
CA GLY A 40 19.79 1.21 26.97
C GLY A 40 20.70 0.08 26.50
N PHE A 41 20.46 -0.43 25.29
CA PHE A 41 21.38 -1.33 24.62
C PHE A 41 22.65 -0.53 24.29
N VAL A 42 23.65 -0.62 25.18
CA VAL A 42 24.98 -0.04 24.96
C VAL A 42 25.83 -1.14 24.34
N GLN A 43 25.92 -1.13 23.01
CA GLN A 43 26.90 -1.94 22.30
C GLN A 43 28.26 -1.26 22.43
N GLU A 44 29.15 -1.88 23.18
CA GLU A 44 30.56 -1.49 23.27
C GLU A 44 31.18 -1.62 21.86
N ASN A 45 31.37 -0.49 21.15
CA ASN A 45 32.08 -0.42 19.86
C ASN A 45 33.60 -0.58 20.03
N SER A 46 34.04 -1.38 21.01
CA SER A 46 35.45 -1.68 21.17
C SER A 46 35.88 -2.53 19.98
N HIS A 47 36.73 -1.92 19.17
CA HIS A 47 37.44 -2.45 18.01
C HIS A 47 37.39 -3.98 17.93
N VAL A 48 36.63 -4.52 16.97
CA VAL A 48 36.69 -5.95 16.64
C VAL A 48 38.17 -6.28 16.47
N PRO A 49 38.75 -7.18 17.30
CA PRO A 49 40.16 -7.50 17.16
C PRO A 49 40.37 -7.99 15.73
N GLN A 50 41.38 -7.47 15.05
CA GLN A 50 41.61 -7.75 13.62
C GLN A 50 41.64 -9.27 13.32
N ALA A 51 42.04 -10.09 14.31
CA ALA A 51 41.97 -11.54 14.27
C ALA A 51 40.54 -12.11 14.17
N ALA A 52 39.56 -11.52 14.85
CA ALA A 52 38.15 -11.91 14.74
C ALA A 52 37.54 -11.47 13.40
N ALA A 53 37.98 -10.33 12.84
CA ALA A 53 37.59 -9.91 11.50
C ALA A 53 38.16 -10.83 10.41
N ALA A 54 39.44 -11.23 10.55
CA ALA A 54 40.09 -12.17 9.64
C ALA A 54 39.44 -13.56 9.70
N TRP A 55 39.17 -14.07 10.90
CA TRP A 55 38.48 -15.35 11.09
C TRP A 55 37.06 -15.35 10.51
N ALA A 56 36.29 -14.27 10.72
CA ALA A 56 34.96 -14.14 10.13
C ALA A 56 35.01 -14.09 8.59
N GLN A 57 36.05 -13.47 8.03
CA GLN A 57 36.25 -13.41 6.58
C GLN A 57 36.65 -14.77 6.00
N GLU A 58 37.52 -15.53 6.66
CA GLU A 58 37.90 -16.88 6.26
C GLU A 58 36.70 -17.83 6.29
N GLN A 59 35.87 -17.78 7.35
CA GLN A 59 34.64 -18.56 7.43
C GLN A 59 33.65 -18.20 6.33
N TYR A 60 33.53 -16.91 6.01
CA TYR A 60 32.68 -16.46 4.91
C TYR A 60 33.16 -16.99 3.55
N LEU A 61 34.47 -16.98 3.31
CA LEU A 61 35.08 -17.50 2.08
C LEU A 61 34.98 -19.03 1.98
N GLU A 62 35.08 -19.76 3.10
CA GLU A 62 34.94 -21.23 3.15
C GLU A 62 33.49 -21.69 2.91
N LEU A 63 32.50 -20.85 3.28
CA LEU A 63 31.08 -21.08 3.03
C LEU A 63 30.62 -20.64 1.63
N MET A 64 31.42 -19.83 0.94
CA MET A 64 31.16 -19.52 -0.46
C MET A 64 31.41 -20.78 -1.29
N PRO A 65 30.47 -21.20 -2.15
CA PRO A 65 30.77 -22.23 -3.12
C PRO A 65 31.98 -21.77 -3.95
N ASP A 66 32.92 -22.68 -4.22
CA ASP A 66 34.02 -22.40 -5.14
C ASP A 66 33.39 -21.82 -6.41
N GLU A 67 33.71 -20.55 -6.72
CA GLU A 67 33.42 -20.00 -8.02
C GLU A 67 34.31 -20.77 -9.00
N GLU A 68 33.88 -21.97 -9.41
CA GLU A 68 34.22 -22.50 -10.72
C GLU A 68 33.95 -21.32 -11.65
N ALA A 69 35.05 -20.72 -12.13
CA ALA A 69 35.04 -19.43 -12.79
C ALA A 69 33.82 -19.36 -13.71
N VAL A 70 32.80 -18.64 -13.25
CA VAL A 70 31.62 -18.35 -14.06
C VAL A 70 32.19 -17.59 -15.23
N SER A 71 32.39 -18.31 -16.32
CA SER A 71 32.99 -17.76 -17.51
C SER A 71 32.13 -16.57 -17.89
N GLU A 72 32.72 -15.46 -18.33
CA GLU A 72 31.95 -14.25 -18.71
C GLU A 72 30.85 -14.56 -19.76
N VAL A 73 30.90 -15.73 -20.40
CA VAL A 73 29.86 -16.30 -21.28
C VAL A 73 28.66 -16.94 -20.56
N ASP A 74 28.78 -17.42 -19.32
CA ASP A 74 27.63 -17.97 -18.55
C ASP A 74 26.80 -16.85 -17.89
N LEU A 75 27.42 -15.69 -17.65
CA LEU A 75 26.74 -14.45 -17.25
C LEU A 75 26.08 -13.74 -18.46
N ALA A 76 26.47 -14.12 -19.68
CA ALA A 76 25.92 -13.59 -20.89
C ALA A 76 24.60 -14.32 -21.23
N LYS A 77 23.50 -13.64 -20.92
CA LYS A 77 22.23 -13.75 -21.63
C LYS A 77 21.37 -14.95 -21.26
N GLU A 78 20.92 -14.99 -20.02
CA GLU A 78 19.53 -15.39 -19.82
C GLU A 78 18.68 -14.25 -20.41
N GLU A 79 18.37 -14.35 -21.71
CA GLU A 79 17.39 -13.52 -22.39
C GLU A 79 16.07 -13.76 -21.65
N VAL A 80 15.82 -12.98 -20.60
CA VAL A 80 14.58 -13.04 -19.82
C VAL A 80 13.48 -12.75 -20.83
N ALA A 81 12.74 -13.79 -21.21
CA ALA A 81 11.66 -13.67 -22.17
C ALA A 81 10.75 -12.50 -21.74
N PRO A 82 10.27 -11.68 -22.70
CA PRO A 82 9.40 -10.56 -22.35
C PRO A 82 8.23 -11.12 -21.53
N PRO A 83 7.87 -10.47 -20.42
CA PRO A 83 6.81 -10.97 -19.57
C PRO A 83 5.54 -11.11 -20.41
N GLU A 84 4.85 -12.23 -20.29
CA GLU A 84 3.60 -12.45 -20.99
C GLU A 84 2.47 -11.72 -20.26
N MET A 85 1.63 -11.00 -21.00
CA MET A 85 0.49 -10.30 -20.41
C MET A 85 -0.59 -11.30 -20.01
N PRO A 86 -1.07 -11.29 -18.75
CA PRO A 86 -2.24 -12.06 -18.37
C PRO A 86 -3.48 -11.68 -19.18
N ALA A 87 -4.25 -12.67 -19.65
CA ALA A 87 -5.40 -12.44 -20.54
C ALA A 87 -6.46 -11.49 -19.96
N TYR A 88 -6.66 -11.50 -18.63
CA TYR A 88 -7.63 -10.62 -17.99
C TYR A 88 -7.22 -9.14 -18.06
N LEU A 89 -5.93 -8.81 -18.16
CA LEU A 89 -5.49 -7.41 -18.28
C LEU A 89 -5.80 -6.82 -19.66
N ALA A 90 -6.01 -7.64 -20.68
CA ALA A 90 -6.42 -7.19 -22.00
C ALA A 90 -7.91 -6.83 -22.09
N ARG A 91 -8.73 -7.27 -21.13
CA ARG A 91 -10.17 -6.99 -21.06
C ARG A 91 -10.39 -5.59 -20.49
N LEU A 92 -10.51 -4.59 -21.35
CA LEU A 92 -10.60 -3.17 -20.93
C LEU A 92 -11.99 -2.57 -21.10
N ALA A 93 -12.95 -3.29 -21.70
CA ALA A 93 -14.30 -2.77 -21.85
C ALA A 93 -15.04 -2.74 -20.49
N PRO A 94 -15.86 -1.71 -20.21
CA PRO A 94 -16.61 -1.63 -18.96
C PRO A 94 -17.48 -2.85 -18.67
N GLU A 95 -18.07 -3.44 -19.70
CA GLU A 95 -18.91 -4.64 -19.60
C GLU A 95 -18.08 -5.85 -19.15
N GLU A 96 -16.87 -6.02 -19.69
CA GLU A 96 -15.97 -7.09 -19.31
C GLU A 96 -15.45 -6.95 -17.88
N VAL A 97 -15.14 -5.71 -17.48
CA VAL A 97 -14.74 -5.42 -16.09
C VAL A 97 -15.92 -5.68 -15.15
N ALA A 98 -17.15 -5.35 -15.55
CA ALA A 98 -18.35 -5.65 -14.76
C ALA A 98 -18.57 -7.16 -14.58
N GLU A 99 -18.36 -7.95 -15.64
CA GLU A 99 -18.39 -9.42 -15.58
C GLU A 99 -17.33 -9.96 -14.62
N ASP A 100 -16.08 -9.49 -14.75
CA ASP A 100 -14.97 -9.90 -13.87
C ASP A 100 -15.20 -9.52 -12.41
N LEU A 101 -15.86 -8.38 -12.17
CA LEU A 101 -16.18 -7.89 -10.84
C LEU A 101 -17.35 -8.66 -10.19
N GLY A 102 -18.24 -9.21 -11.02
CA GLY A 102 -19.36 -10.04 -10.60
C GLY A 102 -20.35 -9.32 -9.69
N ILE A 103 -20.61 -8.03 -9.91
CA ILE A 103 -21.63 -7.28 -9.15
C ILE A 103 -23.02 -7.86 -9.45
N ALA A 104 -23.79 -8.14 -8.41
CA ALA A 104 -25.18 -8.57 -8.48
C ALA A 104 -26.13 -7.51 -7.91
N ASP A 105 -27.37 -7.46 -8.39
CA ASP A 105 -28.38 -6.49 -7.94
C ASP A 105 -28.70 -6.61 -6.45
N ASN A 106 -28.50 -7.79 -5.84
CA ASN A 106 -28.74 -8.01 -4.41
C ASN A 106 -27.50 -7.81 -3.50
N ASP A 107 -26.35 -7.38 -4.04
CA ASP A 107 -25.14 -7.19 -3.23
C ASP A 107 -25.30 -6.13 -2.14
N GLU A 108 -24.97 -6.46 -0.90
CA GLU A 108 -24.88 -5.46 0.15
C GLU A 108 -23.63 -4.57 -0.01
N ALA A 109 -23.63 -3.38 0.62
CA ALA A 109 -22.48 -2.48 0.60
C ALA A 109 -21.18 -3.12 1.14
N SER A 110 -21.31 -4.06 2.09
CA SER A 110 -20.20 -4.88 2.61
C SER A 110 -19.62 -5.81 1.54
N SER A 111 -20.49 -6.49 0.77
CA SER A 111 -20.14 -7.36 -0.37
C SER A 111 -19.39 -6.57 -1.45
N LEU A 112 -19.91 -5.40 -1.84
CA LEU A 112 -19.27 -4.54 -2.85
C LEU A 112 -17.84 -4.12 -2.43
N LYS A 113 -17.64 -3.76 -1.17
CA LYS A 113 -16.30 -3.46 -0.63
C LYS A 113 -15.38 -4.68 -0.60
N ALA A 114 -15.92 -5.88 -0.39
CA ALA A 114 -15.15 -7.13 -0.45
C ALA A 114 -14.73 -7.45 -1.89
N LYS A 115 -15.66 -7.33 -2.85
CA LYS A 115 -15.41 -7.48 -4.29
C LYS A 115 -14.35 -6.51 -4.79
N ARG A 116 -14.41 -5.23 -4.38
CA ARG A 116 -13.34 -4.24 -4.69
C ARG A 116 -11.96 -4.72 -4.27
N ARG A 117 -11.85 -5.23 -3.03
CA ARG A 117 -10.59 -5.71 -2.46
C ARG A 117 -10.08 -6.96 -3.18
N ALA A 118 -10.97 -7.88 -3.52
CA ALA A 118 -10.62 -9.07 -4.31
C ALA A 118 -10.14 -8.69 -5.71
N PHE A 119 -10.83 -7.76 -6.37
CA PHE A 119 -10.44 -7.27 -7.70
C PHE A 119 -9.07 -6.58 -7.69
N ALA A 120 -8.82 -5.74 -6.68
CA ALA A 120 -7.55 -5.03 -6.54
C ALA A 120 -6.36 -5.99 -6.33
N GLN A 121 -6.53 -7.10 -5.62
CA GLN A 121 -5.44 -8.07 -5.41
C GLN A 121 -4.84 -8.62 -6.72
N LEU A 122 -5.63 -8.66 -7.79
CA LEU A 122 -5.20 -9.15 -9.11
C LEU A 122 -4.92 -8.01 -10.11
N ASN A 123 -5.54 -6.84 -9.94
CA ASN A 123 -5.53 -5.77 -10.95
C ASN A 123 -4.87 -4.47 -10.45
N HIS A 124 -4.20 -4.45 -9.29
CA HIS A 124 -3.52 -3.24 -8.82
C HIS A 124 -2.28 -2.94 -9.69
N PRO A 125 -2.06 -1.69 -10.13
CA PRO A 125 -0.91 -1.33 -10.97
C PRO A 125 0.43 -1.68 -10.32
N ASP A 126 0.52 -1.60 -8.99
CA ASP A 126 1.76 -1.91 -8.25
C ASP A 126 2.03 -3.42 -8.09
N LEU A 127 1.05 -4.28 -8.36
CA LEU A 127 1.18 -5.74 -8.23
C LEU A 127 1.46 -6.43 -9.57
N VAL A 128 1.27 -5.74 -10.69
CA VAL A 128 1.51 -6.26 -12.04
C VAL A 128 2.87 -5.79 -12.56
N HIS A 129 3.38 -6.45 -13.60
CA HIS A 129 4.61 -6.01 -14.26
C HIS A 129 4.45 -4.56 -14.80
N PRO A 130 5.48 -3.69 -14.71
CA PRO A 130 5.38 -2.28 -15.13
C PRO A 130 4.88 -2.06 -16.56
N LEU A 131 5.19 -2.98 -17.48
CA LEU A 131 4.69 -2.95 -18.87
C LEU A 131 3.16 -3.04 -18.98
N PHE A 132 2.48 -3.53 -17.94
CA PHE A 132 1.03 -3.73 -17.92
C PHE A 132 0.31 -2.82 -16.90
N ALA A 133 1.05 -1.91 -16.26
CA ALA A 133 0.52 -1.04 -15.22
C ALA A 133 -0.61 -0.13 -15.73
N GLU A 134 -0.54 0.34 -16.98
CA GLU A 134 -1.60 1.17 -17.58
C GLU A 134 -2.91 0.40 -17.74
N ALA A 135 -2.84 -0.86 -18.20
CA ALA A 135 -4.01 -1.72 -18.35
C ALA A 135 -4.65 -2.02 -16.98
N ALA A 136 -3.83 -2.35 -15.98
CA ALA A 136 -4.26 -2.55 -14.60
C ALA A 136 -4.90 -1.27 -14.01
N HIS A 137 -4.30 -0.11 -14.22
CA HIS A 137 -4.85 1.19 -13.79
C HIS A 137 -6.21 1.48 -14.43
N THR A 138 -6.35 1.22 -15.74
CA THR A 138 -7.60 1.42 -16.47
C THR A 138 -8.71 0.52 -15.90
N ARG A 139 -8.43 -0.77 -15.73
CA ARG A 139 -9.37 -1.73 -15.12
C ARG A 139 -9.76 -1.33 -13.70
N MET A 140 -8.80 -0.92 -12.87
CA MET A 140 -9.07 -0.48 -11.50
C MET A 140 -9.96 0.77 -11.45
N THR A 141 -9.74 1.71 -12.37
CA THR A 141 -10.56 2.93 -12.51
C THR A 141 -12.01 2.59 -12.85
N ILE A 142 -12.21 1.73 -13.85
CA ILE A 142 -13.54 1.26 -14.26
C ILE A 142 -14.23 0.53 -13.10
N ALA A 143 -13.53 -0.39 -12.44
CA ALA A 143 -14.06 -1.14 -11.30
C ALA A 143 -14.51 -0.22 -10.15
N ASN A 144 -13.71 0.81 -9.81
CA ASN A 144 -14.09 1.78 -8.80
C ASN A 144 -15.36 2.55 -9.20
N GLN A 145 -15.44 3.02 -10.44
CA GLN A 145 -16.62 3.72 -10.94
C GLN A 145 -17.89 2.85 -10.86
N LEU A 146 -17.81 1.58 -11.27
CA LEU A 146 -18.93 0.63 -11.21
C LEU A 146 -19.38 0.37 -9.77
N ILE A 147 -18.44 0.22 -8.83
CA ILE A 147 -18.75 0.01 -7.41
C ILE A 147 -19.40 1.26 -6.81
N ASP A 148 -18.88 2.45 -7.11
CA ASP A 148 -19.44 3.69 -6.61
C ASP A 148 -20.87 3.92 -7.13
N GLN A 149 -21.13 3.58 -8.40
CA GLN A 149 -22.48 3.59 -8.97
C GLN A 149 -23.40 2.59 -8.27
N ALA A 150 -22.94 1.36 -8.03
CA ALA A 150 -23.71 0.33 -7.32
C ALA A 150 -23.99 0.72 -5.86
N LEU A 151 -23.07 1.40 -5.19
CA LEU A 151 -23.28 1.92 -3.83
C LEU A 151 -24.30 3.06 -3.82
N LYS A 152 -24.22 3.98 -4.79
CA LYS A 152 -25.15 5.11 -4.93
C LYS A 152 -26.58 4.66 -5.25
N ALA A 153 -26.75 3.59 -6.00
CA ALA A 153 -28.07 3.02 -6.27
C ALA A 153 -28.76 2.42 -5.03
N ARG A 154 -28.01 2.20 -3.94
CA ARG A 154 -28.46 1.55 -2.70
C ARG A 154 -28.59 2.51 -1.52
N SER A 155 -28.12 3.76 -1.65
CA SER A 155 -28.23 4.82 -0.64
C SER A 155 -29.55 5.56 -0.76
#